data_AF-I1XLT3-F1
#
_entry.id   AF-I1XLT3-F1
#
_cell.length_a   1.000
_cell.length_b   1.000
_cell.length_c   1.000
_cell.angle_alpha   90.00
_cell.angle_beta   90.00
_cell.angle_gamma   90.00
#
_symmetry.space_group_name_H-M   'P 1'
#
loop_
_entity.id
_entity.type
_entity.pdbx_description
1 polymer ?
#
loop_
_entity_poly.entity_id
_entity_poly.type
_entity_poly.pdbx_seq_one_letter_code
_entity_poly.pdbx_strand_id
1 'polypeptide(L)'
;MQTASPIKRRKSRQIMVGNVPVGGDAPIAVQSMTNTETTDIAATVDQIQRLQKVGADLVRVSIPSMDAAEAFGAIRKLVDIPLIADIHFDYKIALRVAELGVDCLRINPGNIGREDRVRAVVDKARDFGIPIRIGVNAGSLEKELQKNMVSPLLKL
;
A
#
# COMPACT_ATOMS: atom_id res chain seq x y z
N MET A 1 30.33 -16.42 3.25
CA MET A 1 29.90 -17.42 2.25
C MET A 1 28.39 -17.46 2.28
N GLN A 2 27.71 -17.07 1.20
CA GLN A 2 26.25 -17.23 1.11
C GLN A 2 25.97 -18.71 0.80
N THR A 3 25.42 -19.43 1.77
CA THR A 3 24.87 -20.77 1.54
C THR A 3 23.65 -20.65 0.63
N ALA A 4 23.55 -21.50 -0.38
CA ALA A 4 22.37 -21.54 -1.24
C ALA A 4 21.13 -21.83 -0.38
N SER A 5 20.18 -20.89 -0.35
CA SER A 5 18.93 -21.08 0.37
C SER A 5 18.15 -22.25 -0.27
N PRO A 6 17.65 -23.22 0.52
CA PRO A 6 16.82 -24.30 -0.01
C PRO A 6 15.45 -23.78 -0.50
N ILE A 7 15.12 -22.52 -0.21
CA ILE A 7 13.85 -21.91 -0.57
C ILE A 7 13.88 -21.50 -2.05
N LYS A 8 13.13 -22.24 -2.87
CA LYS A 8 12.85 -21.85 -4.26
C LYS A 8 11.81 -20.72 -4.27
N ARG A 9 12.24 -19.50 -4.60
CA ARG A 9 11.33 -18.34 -4.71
C ARG A 9 10.34 -18.51 -5.86
N ARG A 10 9.11 -18.01 -5.65
CA ARG A 10 8.07 -17.96 -6.68
C ARG A 10 8.49 -17.00 -7.80
N LYS A 11 8.45 -17.46 -9.05
CA LYS A 11 8.59 -16.57 -10.23
C LYS A 11 7.48 -15.52 -10.20
N SER A 12 7.86 -14.25 -10.24
CA SER A 12 6.93 -13.12 -10.20
C SER A 12 7.43 -11.98 -11.08
N ARG A 13 6.50 -11.15 -11.57
CA ARG A 13 6.84 -9.90 -12.26
C ARG A 13 7.52 -8.95 -11.28
N GLN A 14 8.60 -8.31 -11.69
CA GLN A 14 9.21 -7.22 -10.93
C GLN A 14 8.46 -5.92 -11.19
N ILE A 15 8.22 -5.15 -10.12
CA ILE A 15 7.70 -3.78 -10.17
C ILE A 15 8.64 -2.86 -9.38
N MET A 16 8.50 -1.55 -9.57
CA MET A 16 9.20 -0.54 -8.79
C MET A 16 8.21 0.14 -7.84
N VAL A 17 8.58 0.28 -6.57
CA VAL A 17 7.92 1.16 -5.59
C VAL A 17 8.92 2.27 -5.26
N GLY A 18 8.71 3.46 -5.84
CA GLY A 18 9.75 4.48 -5.89
C GLY A 18 11.01 3.91 -6.55
N ASN A 19 12.13 3.90 -5.83
CA ASN A 19 13.40 3.30 -6.27
C ASN A 19 13.62 1.84 -5.81
N VAL A 20 12.67 1.23 -5.08
CA VAL A 20 12.81 -0.12 -4.53
C VAL A 20 12.20 -1.17 -5.47
N PRO A 21 12.98 -2.14 -5.98
CA PRO A 21 12.45 -3.23 -6.79
C PRO A 21 11.75 -4.28 -5.93
N VAL A 22 10.54 -4.70 -6.34
CA VAL A 22 9.73 -5.71 -5.65
C VAL A 22 9.32 -6.82 -6.62
N GLY A 23 9.59 -8.08 -6.25
CA GLY A 23 9.34 -9.26 -7.07
C GLY A 23 10.51 -9.61 -7.98
N GLY A 24 10.32 -10.58 -8.87
CA GLY A 24 11.42 -11.13 -9.69
C GLY A 24 12.54 -11.72 -8.83
N ASP A 25 13.77 -11.39 -9.19
CA ASP A 25 14.99 -11.82 -8.48
C ASP A 25 15.46 -10.79 -7.43
N ALA A 26 14.79 -9.64 -7.31
CA ALA A 26 15.13 -8.61 -6.33
C ALA A 26 15.02 -9.14 -4.89
N PRO A 27 15.87 -8.69 -3.94
CA PRO A 27 15.76 -9.05 -2.52
C PRO A 27 14.34 -8.86 -1.97
N ILE A 28 13.99 -9.60 -0.91
CA ILE A 28 12.71 -9.39 -0.23
C ILE A 28 12.78 -8.06 0.52
N ALA A 29 12.06 -7.06 0.01
CA ALA A 29 11.98 -5.74 0.64
C ALA A 29 11.27 -5.82 2.01
N VAL A 30 11.84 -5.16 3.01
CA VAL A 30 11.28 -5.00 4.35
C VAL A 30 10.40 -3.75 4.36
N GLN A 31 9.13 -3.93 4.71
CA GLN A 31 8.18 -2.82 4.83
C GLN A 31 7.68 -2.71 6.27
N SER A 32 7.59 -1.48 6.78
CA SER A 32 6.91 -1.16 8.04
C SER A 32 5.74 -0.19 7.83
N MET A 33 5.03 0.16 8.91
CA MET A 33 3.92 1.10 8.89
C MET A 33 4.03 2.04 10.09
N THR A 34 3.76 3.32 9.87
CA THR A 34 3.66 4.29 10.97
C THR A 34 2.44 4.01 11.83
N ASN A 35 2.47 4.49 13.07
CA ASN A 35 1.32 4.48 13.98
C ASN A 35 1.03 5.86 14.61
N THR A 36 1.68 6.90 14.10
CA THR A 36 1.36 8.30 14.42
C THR A 36 0.12 8.76 13.65
N GLU A 37 -0.54 9.79 14.16
CA GLU A 37 -1.54 10.54 13.39
C GLU A 37 -0.84 11.22 12.23
N THR A 38 -1.27 10.96 10.99
CA THR A 38 -0.58 11.47 9.80
C THR A 38 -0.63 13.00 9.69
N THR A 39 -1.62 13.63 10.30
CA THR A 39 -1.71 15.09 10.42
C THR A 39 -0.65 15.68 11.35
N ASP A 40 -0.05 14.87 12.24
CA ASP A 40 1.19 15.23 12.96
C ASP A 40 2.40 14.93 12.07
N ILE A 41 2.73 15.91 11.23
CA ILE A 41 3.81 15.83 10.25
C ILE A 41 5.15 15.53 10.93
N ALA A 42 5.46 16.24 12.02
CA ALA A 42 6.75 16.12 12.71
C ALA A 42 6.91 14.71 13.31
N ALA A 43 5.91 14.25 14.07
CA ALA A 43 5.96 12.91 14.66
C ALA A 43 6.03 11.82 13.59
N THR A 44 5.32 12.00 12.47
CA THR A 44 5.31 11.02 11.37
C THR A 44 6.64 10.97 10.62
N VAL A 45 7.25 12.12 10.32
CA VAL A 45 8.59 12.20 9.72
C VAL A 45 9.63 11.55 10.65
N ASP A 46 9.62 11.88 11.94
CA ASP A 46 10.53 11.30 12.92
C ASP A 46 10.39 9.77 12.98
N GLN A 47 9.17 9.26 12.96
CA GLN A 47 8.94 7.81 12.94
C GLN A 47 9.42 7.16 11.65
N ILE A 48 9.16 7.77 10.49
CA ILE A 48 9.63 7.27 9.19
C ILE A 48 11.16 7.16 9.18
N GLN A 49 11.87 8.19 9.66
CA GLN A 49 13.33 8.19 9.74
C GLN A 49 13.86 7.09 10.69
N ARG A 50 13.20 6.88 11.84
CA ARG A 50 13.55 5.76 12.74
C ARG A 50 13.35 4.40 12.08
N LEU A 51 12.26 4.21 11.33
CA LEU A 51 11.98 2.97 10.60
C LEU A 51 13.03 2.71 9.52
N GLN A 52 13.39 3.75 8.74
CA GLN A 52 14.46 3.68 7.76
C GLN A 52 15.81 3.32 8.41
N LYS A 53 16.14 3.94 9.55
CA LYS A 53 17.39 3.68 10.29
C LYS A 53 17.52 2.22 10.76
N VAL A 54 16.41 1.54 11.06
CA VAL A 54 16.42 0.12 11.46
C VAL A 54 16.26 -0.85 10.28
N GLY A 55 16.30 -0.35 9.04
CA GLY A 55 16.35 -1.18 7.82
C GLY A 55 15.01 -1.41 7.13
N ALA A 56 14.00 -0.55 7.33
CA ALA A 56 12.84 -0.55 6.44
C ALA A 56 13.26 -0.03 5.06
N ASP A 57 12.90 -0.76 4.00
CA ASP A 57 13.04 -0.33 2.60
C ASP A 57 11.86 0.54 2.17
N LEU A 58 10.68 0.29 2.75
CA LEU A 58 9.40 0.91 2.41
C LEU A 58 8.63 1.27 3.69
N VAL A 59 7.95 2.40 3.71
CA VAL A 59 7.08 2.78 4.84
C VAL A 59 5.66 3.05 4.38
N ARG A 60 4.69 2.44 5.06
CA ARG A 60 3.27 2.70 4.84
C ARG A 60 2.73 3.73 5.83
N VAL A 61 1.87 4.61 5.36
CA VAL A 61 1.23 5.69 6.15
C VAL A 61 -0.29 5.62 5.96
N SER A 62 -1.05 5.72 7.05
CA SER A 62 -2.53 5.67 7.01
C SER A 62 -3.12 7.00 6.57
N ILE A 63 -3.96 7.02 5.54
CA ILE A 63 -4.56 8.26 5.03
C ILE A 63 -6.10 8.21 5.17
N PRO A 64 -6.64 8.50 6.38
CA PRO A 64 -8.07 8.36 6.65
C PRO A 64 -8.91 9.55 6.17
N SER A 65 -8.31 10.70 5.88
CA SER A 65 -9.00 11.95 5.54
C SER A 65 -8.25 12.76 4.48
N MET A 66 -8.89 13.80 3.95
CA MET A 66 -8.24 14.74 3.03
C MET A 66 -7.15 15.56 3.73
N ASP A 67 -7.34 15.93 5.00
CA ASP A 67 -6.30 16.61 5.80
C ASP A 67 -5.06 15.73 5.96
N ALA A 68 -5.25 14.42 6.17
CA ALA A 68 -4.16 13.47 6.19
C ALA A 68 -3.47 13.33 4.82
N ALA A 69 -4.21 13.49 3.71
CA ALA A 69 -3.64 13.50 2.37
C ALA A 69 -2.75 14.72 2.15
N GLU A 70 -3.19 15.91 2.56
CA GLU A 70 -2.36 17.12 2.50
C GLU A 70 -1.12 17.02 3.39
N ALA A 71 -1.30 16.51 4.62
CA ALA A 71 -0.18 16.24 5.52
C ALA A 71 0.82 15.23 4.93
N PHE A 72 0.32 14.18 4.26
CA PHE A 72 1.16 13.25 3.51
C PHE A 72 1.99 13.95 2.43
N GLY A 73 1.41 14.89 1.70
CA GLY A 73 2.14 15.70 0.71
C GLY A 73 3.26 16.54 1.34
N ALA A 74 3.07 17.04 2.56
CA ALA A 74 4.13 17.71 3.32
C ALA A 74 5.21 16.72 3.80
N ILE A 75 4.81 15.57 4.36
CA ILE A 75 5.71 14.49 4.80
C ILE A 75 6.58 14.00 3.64
N ARG A 76 5.99 13.78 2.45
CA ARG A 76 6.70 13.26 1.28
C ARG A 76 7.87 14.14 0.85
N LYS A 77 7.79 15.46 1.07
CA LYS A 77 8.87 16.42 0.76
C LYS A 77 10.02 16.38 1.77
N LEU A 78 9.81 15.74 2.93
CA LEU A 78 10.74 15.72 4.06
C LEU A 78 11.44 14.35 4.23
N VAL A 79 11.07 13.34 3.42
CA VAL A 79 11.62 11.98 3.51
C VAL A 79 11.94 11.42 2.12
N ASP A 80 13.01 10.61 2.05
CA ASP A 80 13.47 10.01 0.78
C ASP A 80 13.03 8.56 0.60
N ILE A 81 12.68 7.86 1.69
CA ILE A 81 12.21 6.48 1.64
C ILE A 81 10.86 6.39 0.92
N PRO A 82 10.63 5.40 0.04
CA PRO A 82 9.36 5.31 -0.67
C PRO A 82 8.18 5.10 0.28
N LEU A 83 7.12 5.87 0.04
CA LEU A 83 5.93 5.89 0.87
C LEU A 83 4.74 5.21 0.19
N ILE A 84 4.07 4.34 0.96
CA ILE A 84 2.84 3.67 0.55
C ILE A 84 1.65 4.33 1.26
N ALA A 85 0.67 4.84 0.53
CA ALA A 85 -0.56 5.37 1.14
C ALA A 85 -1.56 4.23 1.40
N ASP A 86 -1.98 4.05 2.65
CA ASP A 86 -3.01 3.09 3.05
C ASP A 86 -4.38 3.74 3.06
N ILE A 87 -5.21 3.38 2.08
CA ILE A 87 -6.50 4.01 1.84
C ILE A 87 -7.60 2.96 1.95
N HIS A 88 -8.54 3.23 2.86
CA HIS A 88 -9.58 2.28 3.17
C HIS A 88 -10.83 2.48 2.32
N PHE A 89 -11.40 3.69 2.24
CA PHE A 89 -12.76 3.86 1.72
C PHE A 89 -12.91 4.92 0.62
N ASP A 90 -12.30 6.10 0.77
CA ASP A 90 -12.55 7.22 -0.15
C ASP A 90 -11.57 7.22 -1.31
N TYR A 91 -12.07 6.96 -2.52
CA TYR A 91 -11.29 7.04 -3.76
C TYR A 91 -10.69 8.42 -4.00
N LYS A 92 -11.34 9.51 -3.54
CA LYS A 92 -10.84 10.88 -3.73
C LYS A 92 -9.51 11.08 -3.01
N ILE A 93 -9.31 10.45 -1.86
CA ILE A 93 -8.04 10.45 -1.15
C ILE A 93 -6.96 9.78 -2.03
N ALA A 94 -7.28 8.66 -2.68
CA ALA A 94 -6.35 7.96 -3.57
C ALA A 94 -5.95 8.81 -4.77
N LEU A 95 -6.91 9.51 -5.37
CA LEU A 95 -6.62 10.46 -6.44
C LEU A 95 -5.71 11.59 -5.96
N ARG A 96 -5.96 12.10 -4.74
CA ARG A 96 -5.19 13.21 -4.18
C ARG A 96 -3.75 12.82 -3.87
N VAL A 97 -3.52 11.71 -3.18
CA VAL A 97 -2.15 11.30 -2.84
C VAL A 97 -1.32 10.89 -4.07
N ALA A 98 -1.97 10.44 -5.15
CA ALA A 98 -1.32 10.22 -6.44
C ALA A 98 -0.70 11.52 -6.99
N GLU A 99 -1.42 12.64 -6.90
CA GLU A 99 -0.92 13.96 -7.31
C GLU A 99 0.17 14.49 -6.37
N LEU A 100 0.19 14.04 -5.12
CA LEU A 100 1.15 14.45 -4.11
C LEU A 100 2.44 13.61 -4.11
N GLY A 101 2.59 12.67 -5.05
CA GLY A 101 3.83 11.91 -5.25
C GLY A 101 3.97 10.68 -4.35
N VAL A 102 2.88 9.99 -4.07
CA VAL A 102 2.92 8.65 -3.43
C VAL A 102 3.66 7.65 -4.33
N ASP A 103 4.46 6.77 -3.73
CA ASP A 103 5.23 5.76 -4.47
C ASP A 103 4.45 4.45 -4.70
N CYS A 104 3.41 4.19 -3.90
CA CYS A 104 2.49 3.06 -4.08
C CYS A 104 1.15 3.31 -3.37
N LEU A 105 0.05 2.91 -4.00
CA LEU A 105 -1.27 2.92 -3.37
C LEU A 105 -1.57 1.54 -2.77
N ARG A 106 -1.95 1.47 -1.49
CA ARG A 106 -2.64 0.31 -0.93
C ARG A 106 -4.12 0.60 -0.88
N ILE A 107 -4.89 -0.13 -1.69
CA ILE A 107 -6.36 -0.09 -1.66
C ILE A 107 -6.96 -1.46 -1.36
N ASN A 108 -8.21 -1.44 -0.92
CA ASN A 108 -9.08 -2.62 -0.91
C ASN A 108 -10.32 -2.31 -1.77
N PRO A 109 -10.46 -2.90 -2.98
CA PRO A 109 -11.57 -2.62 -3.87
C PRO A 109 -12.95 -2.79 -3.21
N GLY A 110 -13.13 -3.81 -2.36
CA GLY A 110 -14.39 -4.04 -1.65
C GLY A 110 -14.77 -2.92 -0.67
N ASN A 111 -13.79 -2.14 -0.19
CA ASN A 111 -14.03 -0.98 0.66
C ASN A 111 -14.16 0.34 -0.14
N ILE A 112 -13.52 0.45 -1.31
CA ILE A 112 -13.64 1.62 -2.21
C ILE A 112 -15.06 1.72 -2.80
N GLY A 113 -15.70 0.56 -3.01
CA GLY A 113 -17.08 0.45 -3.44
C GLY A 113 -17.21 0.33 -4.96
N ARG A 114 -18.05 1.17 -5.56
CA ARG A 114 -18.50 1.02 -6.94
C ARG A 114 -17.35 0.96 -7.96
N GLU A 115 -17.56 0.19 -9.03
CA GLU A 115 -16.58 -0.05 -10.10
C GLU A 115 -16.05 1.25 -10.74
N ASP A 116 -16.90 2.26 -10.93
CA ASP A 116 -16.50 3.56 -11.48
C ASP A 116 -15.45 4.27 -10.62
N ARG A 117 -15.55 4.15 -9.29
CA ARG A 117 -14.59 4.71 -8.34
C ARG A 117 -13.27 3.94 -8.36
N VAL A 118 -13.35 2.61 -8.42
CA VAL A 118 -12.16 1.77 -8.54
C VAL A 118 -11.42 2.05 -9.84
N ARG A 119 -12.15 2.19 -10.97
CA ARG A 119 -11.59 2.55 -12.27
C ARG A 119 -10.88 3.91 -12.22
N ALA A 120 -11.48 4.91 -11.59
CA ALA A 120 -10.84 6.22 -11.41
C ALA A 120 -9.48 6.12 -10.70
N VAL A 121 -9.37 5.29 -9.65
CA VAL A 121 -8.08 5.07 -8.96
C VAL A 121 -7.07 4.36 -9.87
N VAL A 122 -7.50 3.34 -10.61
CA VAL A 122 -6.62 2.59 -11.52
C VAL A 122 -6.10 3.47 -12.64
N ASP A 123 -6.97 4.30 -13.24
CA ASP A 123 -6.60 5.21 -14.33
C ASP A 123 -5.63 6.28 -13.81
N LYS A 124 -5.91 6.89 -12.66
CA LYS A 124 -5.00 7.86 -12.04
C LYS A 124 -3.64 7.23 -11.69
N ALA A 125 -3.62 6.03 -11.14
CA ALA A 125 -2.37 5.35 -10.84
C ALA A 125 -1.56 5.05 -12.11
N ARG A 126 -2.24 4.69 -13.21
CA ARG A 126 -1.60 4.49 -14.52
C ARG A 126 -0.99 5.79 -15.04
N ASP A 127 -1.70 6.91 -14.97
CA ASP A 127 -1.24 8.22 -15.45
C ASP A 127 0.06 8.66 -14.77
N PHE A 128 0.22 8.32 -13.49
CA PHE A 128 1.40 8.66 -12.69
C PHE A 128 2.43 7.52 -12.59
N GLY A 129 2.19 6.36 -13.22
CA GLY A 129 3.07 5.20 -13.14
C GLY A 129 3.17 4.57 -11.74
N ILE A 130 2.14 4.74 -10.91
CA ILE A 130 2.12 4.31 -9.51
C ILE A 130 1.63 2.85 -9.41
N PRO A 131 2.39 1.92 -8.81
CA PRO A 131 1.90 0.59 -8.53
C PRO A 131 0.77 0.60 -7.48
N ILE A 132 -0.17 -0.35 -7.62
CA ILE A 132 -1.25 -0.55 -6.67
C ILE A 132 -1.07 -1.91 -5.97
N ARG A 133 -1.05 -1.90 -4.64
CA ARG A 133 -1.21 -3.09 -3.80
C ARG A 133 -2.68 -3.29 -3.46
N ILE A 134 -3.28 -4.35 -4.01
CA ILE A 134 -4.61 -4.83 -3.63
C ILE A 134 -4.49 -5.67 -2.35
N GLY A 135 -5.03 -5.18 -1.24
CA GLY A 135 -5.00 -5.90 0.04
C GLY A 135 -6.40 -6.30 0.51
N VAL A 136 -6.81 -7.53 0.20
CA VAL A 136 -8.07 -8.13 0.65
C VAL A 136 -7.82 -8.95 1.91
N ASN A 137 -8.59 -8.68 2.95
CA ASN A 137 -8.55 -9.41 4.22
C ASN A 137 -9.89 -10.14 4.44
N ALA A 138 -9.91 -11.20 5.25
CA ALA A 138 -11.12 -11.98 5.53
C ALA A 138 -12.29 -11.11 6.03
N GLY A 139 -12.02 -10.12 6.89
CA GLY A 139 -13.02 -9.17 7.39
C GLY A 139 -13.60 -8.20 6.35
N SER A 140 -13.03 -8.17 5.14
CA SER A 140 -13.45 -7.29 4.02
C SER A 140 -13.92 -8.07 2.79
N LEU A 141 -14.11 -9.39 2.91
CA LEU A 141 -14.70 -10.20 1.85
C LEU A 141 -16.14 -9.76 1.62
N GLU A 142 -16.52 -9.54 0.37
CA GLU A 142 -17.91 -9.23 0.02
C GLU A 142 -18.84 -10.38 0.42
N LYS A 143 -20.07 -10.04 0.85
CA LYS A 143 -21.05 -11.03 1.31
C LYS A 143 -21.34 -12.12 0.27
N GLU A 144 -21.25 -11.80 -1.02
CA GLU A 144 -21.44 -12.78 -2.10
C GLU A 144 -20.27 -13.77 -2.21
N LEU A 145 -19.03 -13.29 -2.09
CA LEU A 145 -17.84 -14.14 -2.02
C LEU A 145 -17.85 -15.01 -0.77
N GLN A 146 -18.28 -14.47 0.38
CA GLN A 146 -18.45 -15.24 1.61
C GLN A 146 -19.47 -16.38 1.43
N LYS A 147 -20.62 -16.12 0.80
CA LYS A 147 -21.64 -17.15 0.55
C LYS A 147 -21.11 -18.29 -0.34
N ASN A 148 -20.31 -17.95 -1.35
CA ASN A 148 -19.74 -18.94 -2.28
C ASN A 148 -18.59 -19.76 -1.66
N MET A 149 -17.96 -19.28 -0.58
CA MET A 149 -16.91 -20.01 0.14
C MET A 149 -17.44 -20.97 1.23
N VAL A 150 -18.71 -20.83 1.65
CA VAL A 150 -19.28 -21.57 2.80
C VAL A 150 -20.02 -22.87 2.40
N SER A 151 -19.95 -23.32 1.14
CA SER A 151 -20.46 -24.65 0.74
C SER A 151 -19.36 -25.46 0.04
N PRO A 152 -18.88 -26.61 0.60
CA PRO A 152 -19.70 -27.74 1.07
C PRO A 152 -19.17 -28.43 2.37
N LEU A 153 -19.06 -27.74 3.50
CA LEU A 153 -18.75 -28.38 4.80
C LEU A 153 -19.97 -28.64 5.70
N LEU A 154 -21.18 -28.28 5.26
CA LEU A 154 -22.43 -28.38 6.03
C LEU A 154 -23.55 -29.09 5.27
N LYS A 155 -23.22 -30.14 4.51
CA LYS A 155 -24.18 -31.15 4.06
C LYS A 155 -23.77 -32.53 4.60
N LEU A 156 -23.98 -32.70 5.91
CA LEU A 156 -24.14 -34.00 6.56
C LEU A 156 -25.47 -33.94 7.31
#